data_AF-A0A935U6K8-F1
#
_entry.id   AF-A0A935U6K8-F1
#
_cell.length_a   1.000
_cell.length_b   1.000
_cell.length_c   1.000
_cell.angle_alpha   90.00
_cell.angle_beta   90.00
_cell.angle_gamma   90.00
#
_symmetry.space_group_name_H-M   'P 1'
#
loop_
_entity.id
_entity.type
_entity.pdbx_description
1 polymer ?
#
loop_
_entity_poly.entity_id
_entity_poly.type
_entity_poly.pdbx_seq_one_letter_code
_entity_poly.pdbx_strand_id
1 'polypeptide(L)'
;MENIRHIPPLATQNLARLSARSSSESPEEAEKDRKLRKSCADFEALFISYIFQTMRRTVPESAYMGRMPGKDTYTMIMDHKLSEDLARRGGIGLQKVLYEQLKQRPQGAQKPGEAAGTEADAAAKKTLKTD
;
A
#
# COMPACT_ATOMS: atom_id res chain seq x y z
N MET A 1 -63.78 12.53 -2.17
CA MET A 1 -62.40 12.46 -1.65
C MET A 1 -61.79 11.17 -2.17
N GLU A 2 -61.39 11.15 -3.45
CA GLU A 2 -60.80 9.97 -4.08
C GLU A 2 -59.30 10.18 -4.24
N ASN A 3 -58.53 9.38 -3.50
CA ASN A 3 -57.08 9.29 -3.59
C ASN A 3 -56.70 8.69 -4.94
N ILE A 4 -56.36 9.55 -5.90
CA ILE A 4 -55.70 9.16 -7.14
C ILE A 4 -54.28 8.74 -6.78
N ARG A 5 -54.07 7.43 -6.72
CA ARG A 5 -52.76 6.79 -6.55
C ARG A 5 -51.87 7.24 -7.71
N HIS A 6 -50.88 8.05 -7.40
CA HIS A 6 -49.83 8.46 -8.33
C HIS A 6 -48.97 7.23 -8.67
N ILE A 7 -49.20 6.65 -9.84
CA ILE A 7 -48.42 5.52 -10.36
C ILE A 7 -47.20 6.12 -11.07
N PRO A 8 -45.97 5.99 -10.54
CA PRO A 8 -44.79 6.53 -11.22
C PRO A 8 -44.55 5.76 -12.54
N PRO A 9 -44.20 6.45 -13.63
CA PRO A 9 -44.04 5.82 -14.94
C PRO A 9 -42.89 4.80 -14.94
N LEU A 10 -43.13 3.65 -15.58
CA LEU A 10 -42.18 2.53 -15.71
C LEU A 10 -40.81 2.94 -16.30
N ALA A 11 -40.76 4.01 -17.09
CA ALA A 11 -39.53 4.57 -17.65
C ALA A 11 -38.56 5.07 -16.57
N THR A 12 -39.05 5.75 -15.54
CA THR A 12 -38.25 6.21 -14.40
C THR A 12 -37.73 5.07 -13.53
N GLN A 13 -38.49 3.96 -13.44
CA GLN A 13 -38.11 2.81 -12.62
C GLN A 13 -36.98 1.98 -13.27
N ASN A 14 -37.00 1.86 -14.60
CA ASN A 14 -35.93 1.17 -15.34
C ASN A 14 -34.64 2.00 -15.41
N LEU A 15 -34.74 3.33 -15.53
CA LEU A 15 -33.57 4.22 -15.51
C LEU A 15 -32.85 4.23 -14.15
N ALA A 16 -33.60 4.23 -13.05
CA ALA A 16 -33.04 4.11 -11.70
C ALA A 16 -32.33 2.77 -11.47
N ARG A 17 -32.90 1.67 -12.00
CA ARG A 17 -32.26 0.33 -11.94
C ARG A 17 -31.00 0.23 -12.78
N LEU A 18 -30.93 0.91 -13.93
CA LEU A 18 -29.74 0.93 -14.78
C LEU A 18 -28.59 1.70 -14.12
N SER A 19 -28.88 2.83 -13.48
CA SER A 19 -27.91 3.59 -12.67
C SER A 19 -27.48 2.84 -11.40
N ALA A 20 -28.36 2.05 -10.80
CA ALA A 20 -28.00 1.20 -9.66
C ALA A 20 -27.08 0.04 -10.06
N ARG A 21 -27.16 -0.43 -11.31
CA ARG A 21 -26.38 -1.56 -11.83
C ARG A 21 -24.99 -1.18 -12.34
N SER A 22 -24.75 0.10 -12.66
CA SER A 22 -23.42 0.62 -13.00
C SER A 22 -22.55 0.95 -11.78
N SER A 23 -23.13 0.88 -10.57
CA SER A 23 -22.51 1.37 -9.33
C SER A 23 -22.09 0.25 -8.36
N SER A 24 -22.38 -1.01 -8.68
CA SER A 24 -21.91 -2.14 -7.88
C SER A 24 -20.52 -2.55 -8.37
N GLU A 25 -19.46 -1.95 -7.82
CA GLU A 25 -18.12 -2.52 -7.91
C GLU A 25 -18.20 -4.00 -7.51
N SER A 26 -17.58 -4.87 -8.31
CA SER A 26 -17.56 -6.29 -7.98
C SER A 26 -16.87 -6.49 -6.62
N PRO A 27 -17.25 -7.52 -5.83
CA PRO A 27 -16.56 -7.83 -4.57
C PRO A 27 -15.04 -7.98 -4.74
N GLU A 28 -14.60 -8.41 -5.93
CA GLU A 28 -13.19 -8.53 -6.30
C GLU A 28 -12.50 -7.17 -6.49
N GLU A 29 -13.16 -6.20 -7.12
CA GLU A 29 -12.64 -4.83 -7.29
C GLU A 29 -12.55 -4.08 -5.96
N ALA A 30 -13.55 -4.23 -5.08
CA ALA A 30 -13.54 -3.65 -3.75
C ALA A 30 -12.37 -4.21 -2.91
N GLU A 31 -12.08 -5.51 -3.01
CA GLU A 31 -10.93 -6.13 -2.34
C GLU A 31 -9.60 -5.60 -2.88
N LYS A 32 -9.48 -5.46 -4.20
CA LYS A 32 -8.29 -4.88 -4.86
C LYS A 32 -8.06 -3.44 -4.41
N ASP A 33 -9.11 -2.62 -4.35
CA ASP A 33 -9.03 -1.23 -3.89
C ASP A 33 -8.56 -1.15 -2.43
N ARG A 34 -9.12 -1.99 -1.56
CA ARG A 34 -8.73 -2.07 -0.14
C ARG A 34 -7.25 -2.45 0.02
N LYS A 35 -6.79 -3.45 -0.74
CA LYS A 35 -5.38 -3.86 -0.75
C LYS A 35 -4.47 -2.75 -1.25
N LEU A 36 -4.85 -2.05 -2.31
CA LEU A 36 -4.08 -0.94 -2.85
C LEU A 36 -3.92 0.19 -1.82
N ARG A 37 -5.01 0.58 -1.15
CA ARG A 37 -4.97 1.57 -0.06
C ARG A 37 -4.05 1.13 1.07
N LYS A 38 -4.16 -0.14 1.48
CA LYS A 38 -3.30 -0.70 2.54
C LYS A 38 -1.82 -0.65 2.15
N SER A 39 -1.46 -1.10 0.94
CA SER A 39 -0.08 -1.06 0.46
C SER A 39 0.48 0.36 0.37
N CYS A 40 -0.35 1.35 -0.01
CA CYS A 40 0.06 2.75 -0.01
C CYS A 40 0.32 3.27 1.41
N ALA A 41 -0.50 2.87 2.39
CA ALA A 41 -0.31 3.20 3.79
C ALA A 41 0.95 2.55 4.38
N ASP A 42 1.18 1.27 4.07
CA ASP A 42 2.38 0.55 4.51
C ASP A 42 3.66 1.20 3.93
N PHE A 43 3.61 1.67 2.68
CA PHE A 43 4.72 2.42 2.07
C PHE A 43 4.97 3.77 2.77
N GLU A 44 3.91 4.52 3.07
CA GLU A 44 4.04 5.78 3.83
C GLU A 44 4.64 5.54 5.22
N ALA A 45 4.28 4.44 5.90
CA ALA A 45 4.88 4.07 7.19
C ALA A 45 6.40 3.84 7.07
N LEU A 46 6.85 3.12 6.03
CA LEU A 46 8.28 2.92 5.79
C LEU A 46 9.01 4.25 5.52
N PHE A 47 8.38 5.13 4.76
CA PHE A 47 8.94 6.44 4.44
C PHE A 47 9.07 7.34 5.67
N ILE A 48 8.04 7.38 6.53
CA ILE A 48 8.08 8.14 7.80
C ILE A 48 9.16 7.57 8.73
N SER A 49 9.29 6.24 8.82
CA SER A 49 10.35 5.60 9.61
C SER A 49 11.75 6.00 9.12
N TYR A 50 11.93 6.06 7.79
CA TYR A 50 13.16 6.53 7.17
C TYR A 50 13.45 8.02 7.48
N ILE A 51 12.42 8.87 7.49
CA ILE A 51 12.56 10.28 7.92
C ILE A 51 13.06 10.34 9.36
N PHE A 52 12.43 9.61 10.30
CA PHE A 52 12.87 9.59 11.70
C PHE A 52 14.32 9.13 11.84
N GLN A 53 14.71 8.08 11.10
CA GLN A 53 16.09 7.60 11.10
C GLN A 53 17.06 8.67 10.60
N THR A 54 16.72 9.37 9.53
CA THR A 54 17.54 10.43 8.95
C THR A 54 17.65 11.63 9.87
N MET A 55 16.55 12.05 10.52
CA MET A 55 16.56 13.12 11.53
C MET A 55 17.45 12.79 12.75
N ARG A 56 17.52 11.53 13.19
CA ARG A 56 18.43 11.16 14.28
C ARG A 56 19.88 11.11 13.85
N ARG A 57 20.17 10.72 12.61
CA ARG A 57 21.54 10.76 12.06
C ARG A 57 22.12 12.17 12.02
N THR A 58 21.29 13.22 11.98
CA THR A 58 21.76 14.61 12.01
C THR A 58 22.08 15.11 13.43
N VAL A 59 21.71 14.36 14.47
CA VAL A 59 22.06 14.71 15.86
C VAL A 59 23.43 14.10 16.18
N PRO A 60 24.47 14.91 16.45
CA PRO A 60 25.78 14.38 16.79
C PRO A 60 25.72 13.62 18.12
N GLU A 61 26.34 12.45 18.16
CA GLU A 61 26.50 11.68 19.39
C GLU A 61 27.36 12.48 20.38
N SER A 62 26.77 12.93 21.49
CA SER A 62 27.52 13.64 22.51
C SER A 62 28.44 12.67 23.25
N ALA A 63 29.72 13.01 23.41
CA ALA A 63 30.71 12.19 24.11
C ALA A 63 30.34 11.85 25.57
N TYR A 64 29.46 12.64 26.18
CA TYR A 64 29.00 12.47 27.57
C TYR A 64 27.76 11.57 27.72
N MET A 65 27.02 11.30 26.65
CA MET A 65 25.85 10.43 26.67
C MET A 65 26.32 9.03 26.27
N GLY A 66 26.76 8.25 27.25
CA GLY A 66 27.26 6.89 27.01
C GLY A 66 26.27 6.07 26.17
N ARG A 67 26.80 5.28 25.22
CA ARG A 67 25.98 4.35 24.43
C ARG A 67 25.27 3.37 25.37
N MET A 68 23.96 3.56 25.54
CA MET A 68 23.14 2.60 26.26
C MET A 68 22.94 1.36 25.36
N PRO A 69 23.30 0.15 25.81
CA PRO A 69 23.09 -1.07 25.04
C PRO A 69 21.62 -1.25 24.67
N GLY A 70 21.32 -1.55 23.41
CA GLY A 70 19.96 -1.80 22.93
C GLY A 70 19.09 -0.57 22.67
N LYS A 71 19.57 0.66 22.96
CA LYS A 71 18.86 1.91 22.67
C LYS A 71 18.45 2.01 21.20
N ASP A 72 19.37 1.68 20.28
CA ASP A 72 19.13 1.79 18.84
C ASP A 72 18.01 0.85 18.39
N THR A 73 18.04 -0.40 18.84
CA THR A 73 16.99 -1.38 18.54
C THR A 73 15.64 -0.96 19.10
N TYR A 74 15.60 -0.52 20.37
CA TYR A 74 14.37 -0.04 21.00
C TYR A 74 13.79 1.16 20.25
N THR A 75 14.65 2.13 19.91
CA THR A 75 14.25 3.33 19.17
C THR A 75 13.71 2.94 17.80
N MET A 76 14.38 2.05 17.06
CA MET A 76 13.89 1.57 15.77
C MET A 76 12.50 0.91 15.85
N ILE A 77 12.24 0.08 16.86
CA ILE A 77 10.94 -0.56 17.05
C ILE A 77 9.87 0.50 17.35
N MET A 78 10.20 1.45 18.23
CA MET A 78 9.32 2.57 18.58
C MET A 78 8.96 3.39 17.33
N ASP A 79 9.96 3.76 16.53
CA ASP A 79 9.75 4.55 15.31
C ASP A 79 8.90 3.81 14.29
N HIS A 80 9.14 2.50 14.13
CA HIS A 80 8.35 1.69 13.23
C HIS A 80 6.87 1.70 13.63
N LYS A 81 6.58 1.49 14.93
CA LYS A 81 5.20 1.52 15.43
C LYS A 81 4.56 2.88 15.34
N LEU A 82 5.30 3.94 15.66
CA LEU A 82 4.83 5.30 15.49
C LEU A 82 4.52 5.59 14.01
N SER A 83 5.38 5.17 13.10
CA SER A 83 5.22 5.40 11.66
C SER A 83 4.03 4.65 11.08
N GLU A 84 3.82 3.38 11.46
CA GLU A 84 2.62 2.63 11.10
C GLU A 84 1.34 3.34 11.57
N ASP A 85 1.35 3.83 12.81
CA ASP A 85 0.19 4.48 13.43
C ASP A 85 -0.11 5.86 12.84
N LEU A 86 0.91 6.58 12.41
CA LEU A 86 0.77 7.84 11.68
C LEU A 86 0.20 7.58 10.29
N ALA A 87 0.79 6.65 9.52
CA ALA A 87 0.32 6.32 8.18
C ALA A 87 -1.13 5.85 8.17
N ARG A 88 -1.51 4.94 9.10
CA ARG A 88 -2.91 4.48 9.26
C ARG A 88 -3.91 5.62 9.46
N ARG A 89 -3.50 6.71 10.12
CA ARG A 89 -4.34 7.90 10.39
C ARG A 89 -4.30 8.96 9.28
N GLY A 90 -3.55 8.72 8.20
CA GLY A 90 -3.43 9.67 7.09
C GLY A 90 -2.07 10.35 6.97
N GLY A 91 -1.17 10.13 7.93
CA GLY A 91 0.25 10.47 7.86
C GLY A 91 0.55 11.87 7.36
N ILE A 92 1.50 11.93 6.43
CA ILE A 92 1.91 13.15 5.72
C ILE A 92 1.11 13.33 4.41
N GLY A 93 0.24 12.39 4.07
CA GLY A 93 -0.62 12.42 2.89
C GLY A 93 -0.04 11.71 1.66
N LEU A 94 1.13 11.08 1.77
CA LEU A 94 1.80 10.42 0.66
C LEU A 94 0.98 9.22 0.15
N GLN A 95 0.35 8.48 1.05
CA GLN A 95 -0.48 7.33 0.67
C GLN A 95 -1.64 7.71 -0.25
N LYS A 96 -2.19 8.93 -0.12
CA LYS A 96 -3.32 9.41 -0.93
C LYS A 96 -2.85 9.72 -2.35
N VAL A 97 -1.76 10.46 -2.46
CA VAL A 97 -1.14 10.79 -3.76
C VAL A 97 -0.76 9.51 -4.49
N LEU A 98 -0.11 8.56 -3.79
CA LEU A 98 0.29 7.29 -4.39
C LEU A 98 -0.92 6.46 -4.85
N TYR A 99 -1.96 6.40 -4.02
CA TYR A 99 -3.21 5.71 -4.37
C TYR A 99 -3.89 6.32 -5.60
N GLU A 100 -3.95 7.65 -5.69
CA GLU A 100 -4.52 8.35 -6.85
C GLU A 100 -3.74 8.05 -8.13
N GLN A 101 -2.41 8.11 -8.07
CA GLN A 101 -1.55 7.82 -9.24
C GLN A 101 -1.70 6.35 -9.69
N LEU A 102 -1.77 5.41 -8.75
CA LEU A 102 -1.91 3.99 -9.07
C LEU A 102 -3.32 3.64 -9.57
N LYS A 103 -4.36 4.31 -9.07
CA LYS A 103 -5.74 4.11 -9.53
C LYS A 103 -6.01 4.74 -10.90
N GLN A 104 -5.38 5.88 -11.18
CA GLN A 104 -5.50 6.56 -12.47
C GLN A 104 -4.70 5.87 -13.59
N ARG A 105 -3.73 5.01 -13.25
CA ARG A 105 -3.04 4.17 -14.23
C ARG A 105 -3.92 2.94 -14.52
N PRO A 106 -4.64 2.88 -15.66
CA PRO A 106 -5.39 1.68 -16.02
C PRO A 106 -4.41 0.49 -16.06
N GLN A 107 -4.82 -0.64 -15.49
CA GLN A 107 -4.00 -1.85 -15.28
C GLN A 107 -3.57 -2.57 -16.59
N GLY A 108 -3.41 -1.85 -17.70
CA GLY A 108 -2.95 -2.35 -19.00
C GLY A 108 -1.46 -2.18 -19.29
N ALA A 109 -0.65 -1.67 -18.35
CA ALA A 109 0.74 -1.27 -18.62
C ALA A 109 1.83 -2.03 -17.86
N GLN A 110 1.55 -3.16 -17.19
CA GLN A 110 2.62 -4.10 -16.78
C GLN A 110 2.02 -5.45 -16.33
N LYS A 111 2.14 -6.49 -17.16
CA LYS A 111 2.56 -7.79 -16.64
C LYS A 111 4.09 -7.72 -16.61
N PRO A 112 4.76 -7.72 -15.45
CA PRO A 112 6.16 -8.13 -15.41
C PRO A 112 6.17 -9.61 -15.80
N GLY A 113 6.62 -9.90 -17.02
CA GLY A 113 7.00 -11.25 -17.38
C GLY A 113 8.04 -11.75 -16.40
N GLU A 114 7.71 -12.80 -15.67
CA GLU A 114 8.28 -14.12 -15.92
C GLU A 114 9.51 -14.12 -16.85
N ALA A 115 10.63 -13.57 -16.37
CA ALA A 115 11.98 -13.77 -16.90
C ALA A 115 13.02 -13.10 -15.98
N ALA A 116 13.20 -13.61 -14.76
CA ALA A 116 14.42 -13.43 -13.98
C ALA A 116 14.47 -14.45 -12.84
N GLY A 117 15.11 -15.60 -13.08
CA GLY A 117 15.54 -16.48 -11.98
C GLY A 117 15.47 -18.00 -12.17
N THR A 118 15.75 -18.55 -13.36
CA THR A 118 16.07 -19.99 -13.51
C THR A 118 17.42 -20.23 -14.19
N GLU A 119 18.42 -19.42 -13.89
CA GLU A 119 19.81 -19.66 -14.31
C GLU A 119 20.79 -19.26 -13.18
N ALA A 120 20.76 -20.00 -12.08
CA ALA A 120 21.85 -19.98 -11.09
C ALA A 120 22.05 -21.33 -10.37
N ASP A 121 21.54 -22.45 -10.91
CA ASP A 121 21.75 -23.80 -10.36
C ASP A 121 22.23 -24.80 -11.44
N ALA A 122 23.26 -24.43 -12.20
CA ALA A 122 23.90 -25.33 -13.17
C ALA A 122 25.44 -25.27 -13.19
N ALA A 123 26.08 -24.53 -12.27
CA ALA A 123 27.53 -24.30 -12.29
C ALA A 123 28.28 -24.80 -11.04
N ALA A 124 27.75 -25.77 -10.29
CA ALA A 124 28.40 -26.28 -9.07
C ALA A 124 28.66 -27.81 -9.01
N LYS A 125 28.53 -28.55 -10.12
CA LYS A 125 28.77 -30.02 -10.13
C LYS A 125 29.83 -30.54 -11.10
N LYS A 126 30.67 -29.70 -11.70
CA LYS A 126 31.70 -30.18 -12.63
C LYS A 126 33.05 -29.47 -12.52
N THR A 127 33.59 -29.38 -11.31
CA THR A 127 35.04 -29.25 -11.07
C THR A 127 35.31 -29.66 -9.62
N LEU A 128 35.75 -30.91 -9.43
CA LEU A 128 36.67 -31.40 -8.39
C LEU A 128 36.34 -32.87 -8.03
N LYS A 129 36.44 -33.74 -9.02
CA LYS A 129 36.95 -35.10 -8.81
C LYS A 129 37.74 -35.48 -10.06
N THR A 130 38.94 -36.03 -9.83
CA THR A 130 39.99 -36.41 -10.80
C THR A 130 41.05 -35.34 -11.03
N ASP A 131 41.95 -35.15 -10.07
CA ASP A 131 43.28 -35.80 -10.05
C ASP A 131 43.66 -36.07 -8.59
#